data_AF-A0A1B6J508-F1
#
_entry.id   AF-A0A1B6J508-F1
#
_cell.length_a   1.000
_cell.length_b   1.000
_cell.length_c   1.000
_cell.angle_alpha   90.00
_cell.angle_beta   90.00
_cell.angle_gamma   90.00
#
_symmetry.space_group_name_H-M   'P 1'
#
loop_
_entity.id
_entity.type
_entity.pdbx_description
1 polymer ?
#
loop_
_entity_poly.entity_id
_entity_poly.type
_entity_poly.pdbx_seq_one_letter_code
_entity_poly.pdbx_strand_id
1 'polypeptide(L)'
;EAIFMEPRPQRKTKSVDALKRCEHDPHVLLAVSKLFWCERKLQKCREWFNRTVKIEPDLGDAWAYFYKFELLNGTEEQQEDVKKRCIAAEPHHGEQWCKVSKNIKNWRLVTEAILILVAKDL
;
A
#
# COMPACT_ATOMS: atom_id res chain seq x y z
N GLU A 1 6.18 10.15 7.42
CA GLU A 1 7.57 10.00 6.92
C GLU A 1 8.66 9.62 7.95
N ALA A 2 8.46 9.71 9.27
CA ALA A 2 9.55 9.54 10.26
C ALA A 2 10.19 8.12 10.37
N ILE A 3 9.50 7.06 9.93
CA ILE A 3 10.00 5.68 10.05
C ILE A 3 11.06 5.36 8.99
N PHE A 4 11.01 6.01 7.82
CA PHE A 4 11.90 5.69 6.70
C PHE A 4 13.26 6.40 6.78
N MET A 5 13.33 7.52 7.51
CA MET A 5 14.55 8.32 7.71
C MET A 5 15.54 7.70 8.71
N GLU A 6 15.13 6.66 9.45
CA GLU A 6 15.97 6.03 10.47
C GLU A 6 16.81 4.87 9.93
N PRO A 7 17.97 4.56 10.55
CA PRO A 7 18.80 3.44 10.15
C PRO A 7 18.04 2.11 10.27
N ARG A 8 18.25 1.22 9.30
CA ARG A 8 17.58 -0.10 9.14
C ARG A 8 17.28 -0.86 10.44
N PRO A 9 18.19 -0.97 11.44
CA PRO A 9 17.89 -1.67 12.69
C PRO A 9 16.86 -0.95 13.60
N GLN A 10 16.85 0.39 13.63
CA GLN A 10 15.95 1.18 14.48
C GLN A 10 14.53 1.31 13.91
N ARG A 11 14.37 1.10 12.60
CA ARG A 11 13.05 1.14 11.93
C ARG A 11 12.04 0.20 12.58
N LYS A 12 12.47 -0.99 13.04
CA LYS A 12 11.59 -1.94 13.74
C LYS A 12 11.06 -1.38 15.05
N THR A 13 11.93 -0.87 15.90
CA THR A 13 11.56 -0.35 17.22
C THR A 13 10.63 0.85 17.08
N LYS A 14 10.93 1.78 16.16
CA LYS A 14 10.03 2.90 15.86
C LYS A 14 8.71 2.48 15.23
N SER A 15 8.70 1.47 14.36
CA SER A 15 7.45 0.97 13.77
C SER A 15 6.52 0.38 14.84
N VAL A 16 7.08 -0.34 15.81
CA VAL A 16 6.31 -0.90 16.94
C VAL A 16 5.80 0.19 17.89
N ASP A 17 6.62 1.22 18.16
CA ASP A 17 6.22 2.36 19.00
C ASP A 17 5.16 3.23 18.32
N ALA A 18 5.31 3.47 17.01
CA ALA A 18 4.32 4.16 16.18
C ALA A 18 3.01 3.37 16.09
N LEU A 19 3.08 2.03 16.00
CA LEU A 19 1.90 1.17 16.09
C LEU A 19 1.17 1.34 17.42
N LYS A 20 1.90 1.37 18.54
CA LYS A 20 1.29 1.57 19.87
C LYS A 20 0.64 2.94 20.05
N ARG A 21 1.17 3.97 19.39
CA ARG A 21 0.64 5.35 19.48
C ARG A 21 -0.46 5.63 18.45
N CYS A 22 -0.41 4.99 17.29
CA CYS A 22 -1.27 5.23 16.15
C CYS A 22 -1.66 3.90 15.48
N GLU A 23 -2.45 3.08 16.17
CA GLU A 23 -2.91 1.77 15.65
C GLU A 23 -3.76 1.90 14.37
N HIS A 24 -4.34 3.08 14.12
CA HIS A 24 -5.24 3.34 13.00
C HIS A 24 -4.64 4.24 11.91
N ASP A 25 -3.37 4.66 12.03
CA ASP A 25 -2.79 5.50 10.98
C ASP A 25 -2.37 4.66 9.76
N PRO A 26 -2.97 4.88 8.58
CA PRO A 26 -2.75 4.02 7.42
C PRO A 26 -1.33 4.17 6.85
N HIS A 27 -0.65 5.29 7.07
CA HIS A 27 0.74 5.47 6.65
C HIS A 27 1.70 4.66 7.53
N VAL A 28 1.40 4.56 8.83
CA VAL A 28 2.17 3.72 9.77
C VAL A 28 2.00 2.24 9.41
N LEU A 29 0.77 1.80 9.16
CA LEU A 29 0.47 0.42 8.75
C LEU A 29 1.14 0.07 7.40
N LEU A 30 1.09 0.99 6.45
CA LEU A 30 1.78 0.84 5.16
C LEU A 30 3.30 0.76 5.33
N ALA A 31 3.89 1.58 6.21
CA ALA A 31 5.33 1.54 6.50
C ALA A 31 5.75 0.20 7.14
N VAL A 32 4.94 -0.34 8.06
CA VAL A 32 5.16 -1.66 8.68
C VAL A 32 5.08 -2.76 7.62
N SER A 33 4.10 -2.68 6.72
CA SER A 33 3.93 -3.63 5.61
C SER A 33 5.15 -3.64 4.70
N LYS A 34 5.68 -2.46 4.33
CA LYS A 34 6.94 -2.33 3.57
C LYS A 34 8.15 -2.87 4.32
N LEU A 35 8.21 -2.70 5.64
CA LEU A 35 9.30 -3.25 6.45
C LEU A 35 9.29 -4.78 6.40
N PHE A 36 8.12 -5.41 6.58
CA PHE A 36 7.99 -6.86 6.43
C PHE A 36 8.31 -7.34 5.03
N TRP A 37 7.99 -6.54 4.01
CA TRP A 37 8.37 -6.84 2.63
C TRP A 37 9.90 -6.87 2.46
N CYS A 38 10.62 -5.88 2.99
CA CYS A 38 12.09 -5.88 2.97
C CYS A 38 12.70 -7.05 3.76
N GLU A 39 12.04 -7.50 4.84
CA GLU A 39 12.46 -8.69 5.60
C GLU A 39 12.13 -10.02 4.91
N ARG A 40 11.56 -9.99 3.71
CA ARG A 40 11.10 -11.18 2.96
C ARG A 40 10.07 -12.03 3.72
N LYS A 41 9.34 -11.45 4.68
CA LYS A 41 8.28 -12.14 5.43
C LYS A 41 6.95 -12.00 4.70
N LEU A 42 6.79 -12.73 3.59
CA LEU A 42 5.67 -12.58 2.65
C LEU A 42 4.30 -12.79 3.29
N GLN A 43 4.11 -13.87 4.08
CA GLN A 43 2.84 -14.18 4.73
C GLN A 43 2.38 -13.04 5.66
N LYS A 44 3.26 -12.59 6.56
CA LYS A 44 2.97 -11.48 7.46
C LYS A 44 2.73 -10.19 6.68
N CYS A 45 3.55 -9.90 5.69
CA CYS A 45 3.41 -8.71 4.84
C CYS A 45 2.01 -8.64 4.21
N ARG A 46 1.51 -9.77 3.69
CA ARG A 46 0.15 -9.88 3.14
C ARG A 46 -0.94 -9.64 4.18
N GLU A 47 -0.82 -10.22 5.37
CA GLU A 47 -1.79 -9.96 6.46
C GLU A 47 -1.83 -8.48 6.84
N TRP A 48 -0.66 -7.84 6.93
CA TRP A 48 -0.55 -6.42 7.23
C TRP A 48 -1.09 -5.53 6.11
N PHE A 49 -0.87 -5.87 4.84
CA PHE A 49 -1.49 -5.18 3.72
C PHE A 49 -3.01 -5.30 3.74
N ASN A 50 -3.54 -6.52 3.94
CA ASN A 50 -4.99 -6.73 4.08
C ASN A 50 -5.58 -5.93 5.24
N ARG A 51 -4.87 -5.85 6.38
CA ARG A 51 -5.29 -5.02 7.51
C ARG A 51 -5.26 -3.53 7.17
N THR A 52 -4.23 -3.07 6.46
CA THR A 52 -4.08 -1.67 6.04
C THR A 52 -5.26 -1.24 5.14
N VAL A 53 -5.54 -2.00 4.09
CA VAL A 53 -6.63 -1.68 3.15
C VAL A 53 -8.02 -1.85 3.76
N LYS A 54 -8.15 -2.66 4.82
CA LYS A 54 -9.40 -2.81 5.56
C LYS A 54 -9.65 -1.65 6.52
N ILE A 55 -8.61 -1.11 7.13
CA ILE A 55 -8.72 0.06 8.02
C ILE A 55 -8.97 1.31 7.20
N GLU A 56 -8.17 1.52 6.15
CA GLU A 56 -8.29 2.69 5.29
C GLU A 56 -8.35 2.27 3.81
N PRO A 57 -9.55 1.91 3.31
CA PRO A 57 -9.73 1.57 1.90
C PRO A 57 -9.57 2.77 0.97
N ASP A 58 -9.65 3.99 1.49
CA ASP A 58 -9.53 5.21 0.69
C ASP A 58 -8.07 5.54 0.29
N LEU A 59 -7.08 4.94 0.97
CA LEU A 59 -5.67 5.16 0.68
C LEU A 59 -5.21 4.37 -0.55
N GLY A 60 -5.25 5.00 -1.73
CA GLY A 60 -4.83 4.44 -3.02
C GLY A 60 -3.38 3.99 -3.07
N ASP A 61 -2.50 4.68 -2.33
CA ASP A 61 -1.10 4.27 -2.22
C ASP A 61 -0.98 2.86 -1.58
N ALA A 62 -1.80 2.54 -0.57
CA ALA A 62 -1.76 1.22 0.06
C ALA A 62 -2.18 0.11 -0.92
N TRP A 63 -3.21 0.35 -1.73
CA TRP A 63 -3.63 -0.56 -2.79
C TRP A 63 -2.52 -0.76 -3.83
N ALA A 64 -1.85 0.31 -4.25
CA ALA A 64 -0.79 0.22 -5.25
C ALA A 64 0.41 -0.59 -4.75
N TYR A 65 0.85 -0.38 -3.50
CA TYR A 65 1.89 -1.22 -2.88
C TYR A 65 1.45 -2.67 -2.71
N PHE A 66 0.19 -2.90 -2.35
CA PHE A 66 -0.33 -4.25 -2.17
C PHE A 66 -0.40 -5.00 -3.51
N TYR A 67 -0.88 -4.34 -4.56
CA TYR A 67 -0.91 -4.90 -5.91
C TYR A 67 0.50 -5.17 -6.45
N LYS A 68 1.47 -4.26 -6.23
CA LYS A 68 2.87 -4.50 -6.58
C LYS A 68 3.48 -5.68 -5.82
N PHE A 69 3.10 -5.86 -4.56
CA PHE A 69 3.54 -7.01 -3.75
C PHE A 69 2.99 -8.33 -4.31
N GLU A 70 1.70 -8.39 -4.63
CA GLU A 70 1.06 -9.58 -5.21
C GLU A 70 1.55 -9.88 -6.64
N LEU A 71 1.93 -8.87 -7.41
CA LEU A 71 2.60 -9.05 -8.72
C LEU A 71 3.94 -9.79 -8.61
N LEU A 72 4.69 -9.55 -7.53
CA LEU A 72 6.03 -10.09 -7.35
C LEU A 72 6.06 -11.40 -6.55
N ASN A 73 5.05 -11.66 -5.72
CA ASN A 73 5.07 -12.76 -4.74
C ASN A 73 3.78 -13.59 -4.71
N GLY A 74 2.71 -13.14 -5.37
CA GLY A 74 1.39 -13.76 -5.35
C GLY A 74 1.03 -14.50 -6.63
N THR A 75 -0.14 -15.13 -6.62
CA THR A 75 -0.76 -15.76 -7.79
C THR A 75 -1.65 -14.76 -8.53
N GLU A 76 -1.98 -15.05 -9.80
CA GLU A 76 -2.86 -14.22 -10.61
C GLU A 76 -4.24 -13.99 -9.94
N GLU A 77 -4.79 -15.03 -9.28
CA GLU A 77 -6.06 -14.92 -8.53
C GLU A 77 -6.00 -13.87 -7.40
N GLN A 78 -4.86 -13.78 -6.70
CA GLN A 78 -4.67 -12.80 -5.63
C GLN A 78 -4.54 -11.39 -6.19
N GLN A 79 -3.84 -11.24 -7.32
CA GLN A 79 -3.75 -9.96 -8.04
C GLN A 79 -5.14 -9.48 -8.49
N GLU A 80 -5.97 -10.38 -9.01
CA GLU A 80 -7.34 -10.08 -9.41
C GLU A 80 -8.23 -9.72 -8.22
N ASP A 81 -8.12 -10.42 -7.08
CA ASP A 81 -8.85 -10.09 -5.85
C ASP A 81 -8.49 -8.69 -5.36
N VAL A 82 -7.19 -8.33 -5.33
CA VAL A 82 -6.75 -6.98 -4.95
C VAL A 82 -7.29 -5.93 -5.91
N LYS A 83 -7.28 -6.17 -7.21
CA LYS A 83 -7.89 -5.26 -8.20
C LYS A 83 -9.38 -5.07 -7.93
N LYS A 84 -10.15 -6.16 -7.80
CA LYS A 84 -11.60 -6.09 -7.55
C LYS A 84 -11.92 -5.31 -6.30
N ARG A 85 -11.17 -5.55 -5.22
CA ARG A 85 -11.34 -4.81 -3.96
C ARG A 85 -10.96 -3.34 -4.08
N CYS A 86 -9.88 -3.03 -4.80
CA CYS A 86 -9.50 -1.64 -5.07
C CYS A 86 -10.57 -0.90 -5.89
N ILE A 87 -11.14 -1.55 -6.91
CA ILE A 87 -12.24 -0.99 -7.71
C ILE A 87 -13.47 -0.75 -6.83
N ALA A 88 -13.80 -1.69 -5.93
CA ALA A 88 -14.93 -1.53 -5.02
C ALA A 88 -14.70 -0.48 -3.92
N ALA A 89 -13.44 -0.25 -3.54
CA ALA A 89 -13.04 0.72 -2.53
C ALA A 89 -12.94 2.16 -3.07
N GLU A 90 -12.79 2.33 -4.38
CA GLU A 90 -12.63 3.62 -5.07
C GLU A 90 -11.73 4.62 -4.31
N PRO A 91 -10.44 4.29 -4.09
CA PRO A 91 -9.57 5.16 -3.31
C PRO A 91 -9.37 6.53 -3.96
N HIS A 92 -9.39 7.57 -3.14
CA HIS A 92 -9.18 8.96 -3.58
C HIS A 92 -7.94 9.59 -2.94
N HIS A 93 -7.49 9.10 -1.78
CA HIS A 93 -6.31 9.61 -1.09
C HIS A 93 -5.03 8.83 -1.44
N GLY A 94 -3.88 9.45 -1.17
CA GLY A 94 -2.55 8.92 -1.49
C GLY A 94 -1.75 9.91 -2.33
N GLU A 95 -0.48 10.13 -1.99
CA GLU A 95 0.38 11.06 -2.72
C GLU A 95 0.62 10.57 -4.14
N GLN A 96 0.95 9.28 -4.32
CA GLN A 96 1.22 8.72 -5.63
C GLN A 96 -0.09 8.53 -6.41
N TRP A 97 -1.15 8.11 -5.73
CA TRP A 97 -2.48 8.01 -6.32
C TRP A 97 -2.97 9.35 -6.85
N CYS A 98 -2.90 10.41 -6.04
CA CYS A 98 -3.28 11.76 -6.46
C CYS A 98 -2.40 12.26 -7.60
N LYS A 99 -1.09 11.97 -7.58
CA LYS A 99 -0.16 12.36 -8.64
C LYS A 99 -0.52 11.73 -9.99
N VAL A 100 -0.90 10.44 -9.99
CA VAL A 100 -1.33 9.74 -11.21
C VAL A 100 -2.74 10.15 -11.63
N SER A 101 -3.68 10.24 -10.69
CA SER A 101 -5.08 10.59 -10.94
C SER A 101 -5.25 12.03 -11.45
N LYS A 102 -4.53 13.00 -10.86
CA LYS A 102 -4.54 14.41 -11.29
C LYS A 102 -3.73 14.68 -12.55
N ASN A 103 -3.06 13.67 -13.12
CA ASN A 103 -2.37 13.84 -14.39
C ASN A 103 -3.39 13.97 -15.53
N ILE A 104 -3.27 15.03 -16.33
CA ILE A 104 -4.21 15.34 -17.43
C ILE A 104 -4.33 14.17 -18.42
N LYS A 105 -3.28 13.36 -18.59
CA LYS A 105 -3.32 12.17 -19.45
C LYS A 105 -4.21 11.05 -18.91
N ASN A 106 -4.46 11.03 -17.60
CA ASN A 106 -5.10 9.95 -16.89
C ASN A 106 -6.53 10.29 -16.42
N TRP A 107 -7.05 11.47 -16.77
CA TRP A 107 -8.31 12.01 -16.24
C TRP A 107 -9.57 11.17 -16.55
N ARG A 108 -9.51 10.27 -17.53
CA ARG A 108 -10.59 9.33 -17.92
C ARG A 108 -10.28 7.87 -17.58
N LEU A 109 -9.16 7.60 -16.92
CA LEU A 109 -8.80 6.23 -16.59
C LEU A 109 -9.64 5.70 -15.44
N VAL A 110 -10.06 4.45 -15.56
CA VAL A 110 -10.73 3.72 -14.49
C VAL A 110 -9.76 3.43 -13.34
N THR A 111 -10.30 3.24 -12.13
CA THR A 111 -9.56 2.94 -10.90
C THR A 111 -8.55 1.82 -11.08
N GLU A 112 -8.89 0.78 -11.85
CA GLU A 112 -7.96 -0.31 -12.18
C GLU A 112 -6.72 0.16 -12.95
N ALA A 113 -6.90 0.99 -13.98
CA ALA A 113 -5.80 1.49 -14.79
C ALA A 113 -4.92 2.46 -13.99
N ILE A 114 -5.53 3.28 -13.13
CA ILE A 114 -4.80 4.15 -12.19
C ILE A 114 -3.98 3.28 -11.23
N LEU A 115 -4.55 2.22 -10.65
CA LEU A 115 -3.85 1.30 -9.76
C LEU A 115 -2.62 0.68 -10.44
N ILE A 116 -2.76 0.18 -11.67
CA ILE A 116 -1.66 -0.42 -12.42
C ILE A 116 -0.56 0.62 -12.71
N LEU A 117 -0.94 1.85 -13.06
CA LEU A 117 0.01 2.93 -13.31
C LEU A 117 0.76 3.35 -12.04
N VAL A 118 0.06 3.52 -10.92
CA VAL A 118 0.68 3.85 -9.63
C VAL A 118 1.60 2.72 -9.19
N ALA A 119 1.17 1.46 -9.30
CA ALA A 119 2.00 0.30 -8.96
C ALA A 119 3.25 0.17 -9.84
N LYS A 120 3.21 0.71 -11.06
CA LYS A 120 4.36 0.76 -11.99
C LYS A 120 5.30 1.94 -11.71
N ASP A 121 4.79 3.06 -11.20
CA ASP A 121 5.58 4.26 -10.84
C ASP A 121 6.29 4.10 -9.48
N LEU A 122 5.68 3.31 -8.58
CA LEU A 122 6.28 2.83 -7.33
C LEU A 122 7.49 1.93 -7.57
#